data_AF-A0A6B2VFD9-F1
#
_entry.id   AF-A0A6B2VFD9-F1
#
_cell.length_a   1.000
_cell.length_b   1.000
_cell.length_c   1.000
_cell.angle_alpha   90.00
_cell.angle_beta   90.00
_cell.angle_gamma   90.00
#
_symmetry.space_group_name_H-M   'P 1'
#
loop_
_entity.id
_entity.type
_entity.pdbx_description
1 polymer ?
#
loop_
_entity_poly.entity_id
_entity_poly.type
_entity_poly.pdbx_seq_one_letter_code
_entity_poly.pdbx_strand_id
1 'polypeptide(L)'
;MTETTTPKRQTRRTDPTTTVLAEVRTVRKELAASRLPVAGGERPEKGRSYHQRQSIRWGAIDQARTLAETPGWDSALLAAAYGALAEPDPERARPNLVRLAALAVAAVEDIGQEGA
;
A
#
# COMPACT_ATOMS: atom_id res chain seq x y z
N MET A 1 0.95 -57.02 14.19
CA MET A 1 1.74 -55.77 14.14
C MET A 1 0.99 -54.79 13.27
N THR A 2 0.49 -53.69 13.85
CA THR A 2 -0.22 -52.63 13.13
C THR A 2 0.75 -51.47 12.91
N GLU A 3 1.12 -51.24 11.65
CA GLU A 3 1.96 -50.11 11.25
C GLU A 3 1.16 -48.81 11.29
N THR A 4 1.48 -47.94 12.26
CA THR A 4 0.94 -46.59 12.34
C THR A 4 1.66 -45.70 11.33
N THR A 5 1.06 -45.45 10.17
CA THR A 5 1.57 -44.46 9.21
C THR A 5 1.37 -43.05 9.78
N THR A 6 2.48 -42.40 10.12
CA THR A 6 2.47 -40.99 10.53
C THR A 6 2.21 -40.12 9.29
N PRO A 7 1.17 -39.26 9.28
CA PRO A 7 0.92 -38.41 8.13
C PRO A 7 2.06 -37.38 7.99
N LYS A 8 2.78 -37.42 6.87
CA LYS A 8 3.76 -36.40 6.51
C LYS A 8 3.06 -35.05 6.48
N ARG A 9 3.41 -34.18 7.43
CA ARG A 9 2.97 -32.79 7.48
C ARG A 9 3.49 -32.09 6.22
N GLN A 10 2.62 -31.87 5.24
CA GLN A 10 2.92 -31.03 4.09
C GLN A 10 3.25 -29.64 4.61
N THR A 11 4.52 -29.25 4.52
CA THR A 11 4.97 -27.87 4.71
C THR A 11 4.37 -27.05 3.57
N ARG A 12 3.19 -26.48 3.81
CA ARG A 12 2.56 -25.56 2.87
C ARG A 12 3.51 -24.38 2.73
N ARG A 13 4.16 -24.26 1.57
CA ARG A 13 5.04 -23.13 1.24
C ARG A 13 4.22 -21.86 1.46
N THR A 14 4.68 -21.02 2.38
CA THR A 14 4.00 -19.77 2.71
C THR A 14 3.94 -18.92 1.45
N ASP A 15 2.74 -18.45 1.11
CA ASP A 15 2.50 -17.50 0.03
C ASP A 15 3.35 -16.23 0.28
N PRO A 16 4.15 -15.74 -0.69
CA PRO A 16 4.92 -14.51 -0.56
C PRO A 16 4.11 -13.33 0.00
N THR A 17 2.85 -13.21 -0.41
CA THR A 17 1.89 -12.21 0.09
C THR A 17 1.73 -12.28 1.61
N THR A 18 1.69 -13.50 2.16
CA THR A 18 1.50 -13.73 3.60
C THR A 18 2.71 -13.25 4.39
N THR A 19 3.91 -13.35 3.83
CA THR A 19 5.14 -12.82 4.46
C THR A 19 5.10 -11.30 4.54
N VAL A 20 4.78 -10.63 3.43
CA VAL A 20 4.69 -9.16 3.38
C VAL A 20 3.61 -8.66 4.36
N LEU A 21 2.44 -9.30 4.42
CA LEU A 21 1.39 -8.93 5.37
C LEU A 21 1.80 -9.14 6.83
N ALA A 22 2.66 -10.12 7.14
CA ALA A 22 3.19 -10.31 8.48
C ALA A 22 4.14 -9.17 8.87
N GLU A 23 4.97 -8.70 7.95
CA GLU A 23 5.85 -7.54 8.15
C GLU A 23 5.03 -6.26 8.37
N VAL A 24 4.05 -5.99 7.49
CA VAL A 24 3.11 -4.87 7.62
C VAL A 24 2.40 -4.90 8.97
N ARG A 25 1.95 -6.08 9.42
CA ARG A 25 1.28 -6.23 10.71
C ARG A 25 2.20 -5.87 11.89
N THR A 26 3.48 -6.21 11.80
CA THR A 26 4.49 -5.86 12.83
C THR A 26 4.66 -4.36 12.90
N VAL A 27 4.95 -3.70 11.77
CA VAL A 27 5.10 -2.23 11.71
C VAL A 27 3.84 -1.50 12.17
N ARG A 28 2.65 -1.98 11.76
CA ARG A 28 1.37 -1.40 12.16
C ARG A 28 1.13 -1.42 13.68
N LYS A 29 1.72 -2.38 14.42
CA LYS A 29 1.63 -2.39 15.90
C LYS A 29 2.41 -1.24 16.52
N GLU A 30 3.55 -0.88 15.95
CA GLU A 30 4.39 0.24 16.42
C GLU A 30 3.67 1.59 16.23
N LEU A 31 2.89 1.70 15.15
CA LEU A 31 2.13 2.91 14.82
C LEU A 31 0.75 2.99 15.51
N ALA A 32 0.29 1.91 16.16
CA ALA A 32 -1.09 1.79 16.65
C ALA A 32 -1.46 2.79 17.76
N ALA A 33 -0.47 3.34 18.47
CA ALA A 33 -0.70 4.33 19.51
C ALA A 33 -0.97 5.75 18.95
N SER A 34 -0.63 5.99 17.68
CA SER A 34 -0.71 7.31 17.06
C SER A 34 -2.12 7.61 16.55
N ARG A 35 -2.76 8.64 17.10
CA ARG A 35 -4.01 9.21 16.57
C ARG A 35 -3.70 10.46 15.77
N LEU A 36 -3.35 10.29 14.50
CA LEU A 36 -3.02 11.39 13.59
C LEU A 36 -4.21 11.68 12.66
N PRO A 37 -4.48 12.96 12.35
CA PRO A 37 -5.40 13.28 11.27
C PRO A 37 -4.82 12.79 9.94
N VAL A 38 -5.69 12.42 9.01
CA VAL A 38 -5.28 11.92 7.68
C VAL A 38 -4.41 12.94 6.95
N ALA A 39 -4.72 14.24 7.05
CA ALA A 39 -3.95 15.29 6.39
C ALA A 39 -3.89 16.61 7.17
N GLY A 40 -2.79 17.35 6.95
CA GLY A 40 -2.66 18.78 7.24
C GLY A 40 -2.51 19.21 8.69
N GLY A 41 -2.67 18.33 9.68
CA GLY A 41 -2.37 18.62 11.09
C GLY A 41 -3.06 19.90 11.59
N GLU A 42 -2.27 20.92 11.94
CA GLU A 42 -2.73 22.24 12.38
C GLU A 42 -3.57 22.98 11.30
N ARG A 43 -3.32 22.72 10.01
CA ARG A 43 -4.00 23.39 8.88
C ARG A 43 -4.55 22.39 7.85
N PRO A 44 -5.61 21.63 8.19
CA PRO A 44 -6.16 20.57 7.35
C PRO A 44 -6.55 21.01 5.94
N GLU A 45 -7.17 22.19 5.80
CA GLU A 45 -7.63 22.71 4.50
C GLU A 45 -6.47 23.04 3.55
N LYS A 46 -5.42 23.67 4.07
CA LYS A 46 -4.20 23.98 3.29
C LYS A 46 -3.48 22.69 2.90
N GLY A 47 -3.41 21.73 3.82
CA GLY A 47 -2.86 20.40 3.56
C GLY A 47 -3.61 19.70 2.42
N ARG A 48 -4.93 19.60 2.52
CA ARG A 48 -5.78 18.99 1.48
C ARG A 48 -5.62 19.67 0.13
N SER A 49 -5.64 21.01 0.08
CA SER A 49 -5.44 21.78 -1.15
C SER A 49 -4.07 21.52 -1.79
N TYR A 50 -3.03 21.36 -0.97
CA TYR A 50 -1.71 20.95 -1.45
C TYR A 50 -1.74 19.53 -2.04
N HIS A 51 -2.30 18.57 -1.30
CA HIS A 51 -2.39 17.18 -1.75
C HIS A 51 -3.24 17.05 -3.02
N GLN A 52 -4.32 17.82 -3.18
CA GLN A 52 -5.13 17.83 -4.39
C GLN A 52 -4.30 18.24 -5.62
N ARG A 53 -3.49 19.30 -5.51
CA ARG A 53 -2.61 19.73 -6.61
C ARG A 53 -1.55 18.69 -6.94
N GLN A 54 -0.97 18.05 -5.92
CA GLN A 54 0.00 16.98 -6.15
C GLN A 54 -0.64 15.72 -6.72
N SER A 55 -1.87 15.39 -6.34
CA SER A 55 -2.64 14.27 -6.88
C SER A 55 -2.87 14.44 -8.38
N ILE A 56 -3.28 15.63 -8.82
CA ILE A 56 -3.45 15.96 -10.25
C ILE A 56 -2.11 15.82 -10.99
N ARG A 57 -1.02 16.37 -10.42
CA ARG A 57 0.31 16.31 -11.03
C ARG A 57 0.79 14.86 -11.19
N TRP A 58 0.75 14.06 -10.12
CA TRP A 58 1.26 12.70 -10.15
C TRP A 58 0.33 11.76 -10.92
N GLY A 59 -0.98 11.98 -10.89
CA GLY A 59 -1.92 11.25 -11.74
C GLY A 59 -1.65 11.47 -13.23
N ALA A 60 -1.33 12.71 -13.63
CA ALA A 60 -0.95 13.00 -15.02
C ALA A 60 0.38 12.32 -15.41
N ILE A 61 1.38 12.31 -14.50
CA ILE A 61 2.66 11.62 -14.73
C ILE A 61 2.45 10.11 -14.87
N ASP A 62 1.68 9.52 -13.95
CA ASP A 62 1.39 8.08 -13.94
C ASP A 62 0.66 7.64 -15.20
N GLN A 63 -0.35 8.42 -15.62
CA GLN A 63 -1.07 8.18 -16.87
C GLN A 63 -0.14 8.29 -18.09
N ALA A 64 0.70 9.34 -18.15
CA ALA A 64 1.64 9.51 -19.24
C ALA A 64 2.64 8.36 -19.35
N ARG A 65 3.17 7.89 -18.21
CA ARG A 65 4.07 6.73 -18.14
C ARG A 65 3.40 5.43 -18.55
N THR A 66 2.16 5.23 -18.15
CA THR A 66 1.35 4.07 -18.57
C THR A 66 1.15 4.07 -20.09
N LEU A 67 0.83 5.23 -20.68
CA LEU A 67 0.67 5.37 -22.14
C LEU A 67 1.99 5.21 -22.91
N ALA A 68 3.11 5.53 -22.28
CA ALA A 68 4.45 5.33 -22.83
C ALA A 68 4.99 3.90 -22.62
N GLU A 69 4.18 2.98 -22.07
CA GLU A 69 4.57 1.60 -21.74
C GLU A 69 5.76 1.52 -20.76
N THR A 70 5.96 2.55 -19.94
CA THR A 70 6.99 2.61 -18.90
C THR A 70 6.38 2.92 -17.53
N PRO A 71 5.45 2.09 -17.01
CA PRO A 71 4.86 2.32 -15.70
C PRO A 71 5.91 2.24 -14.58
N GLY A 72 5.64 2.90 -13.46
CA GLY A 72 6.53 2.87 -12.30
C GLY A 72 5.74 2.88 -10.99
N TRP A 73 6.19 2.09 -10.02
CA TRP A 73 5.59 2.05 -8.69
C TRP A 73 5.62 3.44 -8.01
N ASP A 74 6.65 4.25 -8.27
CA ASP A 74 6.80 5.59 -7.72
C ASP A 74 5.63 6.52 -8.10
N SER A 75 5.28 6.61 -9.39
CA SER A 75 4.19 7.47 -9.84
C SER A 75 2.83 6.98 -9.35
N ALA A 76 2.59 5.67 -9.39
CA ALA A 76 1.35 5.06 -8.93
C ALA A 76 1.14 5.28 -7.43
N LEU A 77 2.18 5.06 -6.62
CA LEU A 77 2.13 5.25 -5.17
C LEU A 77 1.93 6.72 -4.81
N LEU A 78 2.66 7.64 -5.45
CA LEU A 78 2.53 9.07 -5.18
C LEU A 78 1.16 9.62 -5.58
N ALA A 79 0.63 9.21 -6.75
CA ALA A 79 -0.71 9.58 -7.18
C ALA A 79 -1.78 9.08 -6.18
N ALA A 80 -1.71 7.81 -5.78
CA ALA A 80 -2.64 7.22 -4.82
C ALA A 80 -2.54 7.87 -3.43
N ALA A 81 -1.32 8.14 -2.96
CA ALA A 81 -1.07 8.78 -1.67
C ALA A 81 -1.65 10.20 -1.65
N TYR A 82 -1.32 11.02 -2.64
CA TYR A 82 -1.85 12.38 -2.69
C TYR A 82 -3.37 12.40 -2.90
N GLY A 83 -3.93 11.46 -3.67
CA GLY A 83 -5.37 11.31 -3.82
C GLY A 83 -6.06 10.98 -2.50
N ALA A 84 -5.53 10.01 -1.74
CA ALA A 84 -6.08 9.62 -0.45
C ALA A 84 -6.01 10.77 0.58
N LEU A 85 -4.90 11.52 0.60
CA LEU A 85 -4.70 12.65 1.53
C LEU A 85 -5.51 13.90 1.16
N ALA A 86 -5.94 14.03 -0.10
CA ALA A 86 -6.76 15.14 -0.56
C ALA A 86 -8.26 14.94 -0.24
N GLU A 87 -8.71 13.71 0.02
CA GLU A 87 -10.11 13.36 0.21
C GLU A 87 -10.65 13.92 1.55
N PRO A 88 -11.63 14.85 1.51
CA PRO A 88 -12.21 15.41 2.73
C PRO A 88 -13.18 14.47 3.46
N ASP A 89 -13.78 13.50 2.76
CA ASP A 89 -14.76 12.58 3.34
C ASP A 89 -14.06 11.32 3.92
N PRO A 90 -14.11 11.07 5.24
CA PRO A 90 -13.49 9.90 5.86
C PRO A 90 -13.96 8.56 5.25
N GLU A 91 -15.22 8.46 4.83
CA GLU A 91 -15.79 7.25 4.24
C GLU A 91 -15.18 6.93 2.88
N ARG A 92 -14.71 7.95 2.15
CA ARG A 92 -13.98 7.83 0.88
C ARG A 92 -12.47 7.76 1.08
N ALA A 93 -11.95 8.45 2.10
CA ALA A 93 -10.52 8.43 2.42
C ALA A 93 -10.07 7.02 2.84
N ARG A 94 -10.89 6.31 3.64
CA ARG A 94 -10.59 4.95 4.09
C ARG A 94 -10.33 3.96 2.94
N PRO A 95 -11.23 3.75 1.96
CA PRO A 95 -10.96 2.85 0.85
C PRO A 95 -9.77 3.30 -0.02
N ASN A 96 -9.52 4.61 -0.14
CA ASN A 96 -8.34 5.12 -0.84
C ASN A 96 -7.02 4.75 -0.12
N LEU A 97 -6.99 4.86 1.21
CA LEU A 97 -5.84 4.43 2.02
C LEU A 97 -5.63 2.91 1.97
N VAL A 98 -6.70 2.12 1.92
CA VAL A 98 -6.60 0.67 1.73
C VAL A 98 -6.02 0.33 0.36
N ARG A 99 -6.45 1.03 -0.70
CA ARG A 99 -5.87 0.86 -2.04
C ARG A 99 -4.40 1.25 -2.09
N LEU A 100 -4.01 2.34 -1.42
CA LEU A 100 -2.60 2.72 -1.28
C LEU A 100 -1.79 1.62 -0.56
N ALA A 101 -2.33 1.04 0.51
CA ALA A 101 -1.66 -0.07 1.20
C ALA A 101 -1.51 -1.30 0.30
N ALA A 102 -2.52 -1.63 -0.50
CA ALA A 102 -2.45 -2.73 -1.47
C ALA A 102 -1.40 -2.47 -2.56
N LEU A 103 -1.31 -1.23 -3.08
CA LEU A 103 -0.26 -0.84 -4.04
C LEU A 103 1.14 -0.99 -3.43
N ALA A 104 1.33 -0.59 -2.17
CA ALA A 104 2.61 -0.73 -1.51
C ALA A 104 2.99 -2.20 -1.29
N VAL A 105 2.04 -3.06 -0.92
CA VAL A 105 2.26 -4.51 -0.81
C VAL A 105 2.67 -5.10 -2.16
N ALA A 106 1.96 -4.77 -3.24
CA ALA A 106 2.29 -5.24 -4.59
C ALA A 106 3.69 -4.79 -5.04
N ALA A 107 4.08 -3.54 -4.74
CA ALA A 107 5.41 -3.04 -5.04
C ALA A 107 6.52 -3.81 -4.28
N VAL A 108 6.28 -4.14 -3.00
CA VAL A 108 7.23 -4.95 -2.21
C VAL A 108 7.36 -6.37 -2.78
N GLU A 109 6.25 -6.97 -3.21
CA GLU A 109 6.25 -8.29 -3.85
C GLU A 109 7.05 -8.29 -5.15
N ASP A 110 6.90 -7.25 -5.98
CA ASP A 110 7.60 -7.12 -7.25
C ASP A 110 9.13 -6.94 -7.05
N ILE A 111 9.53 -6.08 -6.11
CA ILE A 111 10.95 -5.90 -5.73
C ILE A 111 11.54 -7.23 -5.22
N GLY A 112 10.77 -7.99 -4.44
CA GLY A 112 11.17 -9.30 -3.95
C GLY A 112 11.36 -10.34 -5.05
N GLN A 113 10.74 -10.16 -6.22
CA GLN A 113 10.90 -11.00 -7.40
C GLN A 113 12.05 -10.54 -8.32
N GLU A 114 12.30 -9.24 -8.43
CA GLU A 114 13.44 -8.69 -9.19
C GLU A 114 14.81 -9.14 -8.65
N GLY A 115 14.89 -9.40 -7.34
CA GLY A 115 16.11 -9.85 -6.66
C GLY A 115 16.30 -11.36 -6.52
N ALA A 116 15.37 -12.19 -7.02
CA ALA A 116 15.36 -13.66 -6.89
C ALA A 116 15.76 -14.38 -8.18
#